data_AF-A0A7C5T5I1-F1
#
_entry.id   AF-A0A7C5T5I1-F1
#
_cell.length_a   1.000
_cell.length_b   1.000
_cell.length_c   1.000
_cell.angle_alpha   90.00
_cell.angle_beta   90.00
_cell.angle_gamma   90.00
#
_symmetry.space_group_name_H-M   'P 1'
#
loop_
_entity.id
_entity.type
_entity.pdbx_description
1 polymer ?
#
loop_
_entity_poly.entity_id
_entity_poly.type
_entity_poly.pdbx_seq_one_letter_code
_entity_poly.pdbx_strand_id
1 'polypeptide(L)' 'MEVFRARALDYDAWYGRHLALYKSELLAVAQLDCGGGVEVGVGTGRFAEPLGLRAGVDPVREMLKLAPRGLDLVE' A
#
# COMPACT_ATOMS: atom_id res chain seq x y z
N MET A 1 -13.50 5.26 -5.87
CA MET A 1 -12.45 5.78 -6.77
C MET A 1 -12.22 7.26 -6.56
N GLU A 2 -13.21 8.14 -6.81
CA GLU A 2 -13.03 9.60 -6.69
C GLU A 2 -12.55 10.05 -5.29
N VAL A 3 -13.06 9.43 -4.22
CA VAL A 3 -12.63 9.73 -2.85
C VAL A 3 -11.13 9.43 -2.63
N PHE A 4 -10.62 8.33 -3.18
CA PHE A 4 -9.21 7.97 -3.05
C PHE A 4 -8.33 8.84 -3.95
N ARG A 5 -8.82 9.20 -5.15
CA ARG A 5 -8.18 10.18 -6.03
C ARG A 5 -7.98 11.52 -5.31
N ALA A 6 -9.05 12.06 -4.74
CA ALA A 6 -9.03 13.37 -4.10
C ALA A 6 -8.29 13.39 -2.75
N ARG A 7 -8.18 12.24 -2.08
CA ARG A 7 -7.65 12.13 -0.71
C ARG A 7 -6.44 11.21 -0.56
N ALA A 8 -5.72 10.92 -1.64
CA ALA A 8 -4.57 10.01 -1.62
C ALA A 8 -3.51 10.42 -0.58
N LEU A 9 -3.22 11.72 -0.46
CA LEU A 9 -2.28 12.25 0.53
C LEU A 9 -2.82 12.16 1.97
N ASP A 10 -4.10 12.46 2.19
CA ASP A 10 -4.73 12.35 3.51
C ASP A 10 -4.71 10.90 4.02
N TYR A 11 -5.02 9.97 3.10
CA TYR A 11 -4.97 8.53 3.31
C TYR A 11 -3.55 8.10 3.68
N ASP A 12 -2.56 8.45 2.88
CA ASP A 12 -1.17 8.05 3.12
C ASP A 12 -0.62 8.63 4.43
N ALA A 13 -0.98 9.87 4.75
CA ALA A 13 -0.57 10.55 5.98
C ALA A 13 -1.24 9.96 7.24
N TRP A 14 -2.39 9.28 7.11
CA TRP A 14 -3.06 8.64 8.24
C TRP A 14 -2.19 7.56 8.87
N TYR A 15 -1.47 6.77 8.07
CA TYR A 15 -0.53 5.74 8.57
C TYR A 15 0.65 6.35 9.33
N GLY A 16 1.13 7.52 8.92
CA GLY A 16 2.14 8.26 9.65
C GLY A 16 1.64 8.78 11.01
N ARG A 17 0.40 9.28 11.07
CA ARG A 17 -0.24 9.75 12.31
C ARG A 17 -0.58 8.63 13.28
N HIS A 18 -0.84 7.42 12.79
CA HIS A 18 -1.27 6.26 13.58
C HIS A 18 -0.27 5.10 13.50
N LEU A 19 1.02 5.42 13.66
CA LEU A 19 2.12 4.48 13.43
C LEU A 19 2.02 3.18 14.24
N ALA A 20 1.53 3.23 15.48
CA ALA A 20 1.37 2.04 16.32
C ALA A 20 0.32 1.07 15.74
N LEU A 21 -0.80 1.61 15.25
CA LEU A 21 -1.86 0.83 14.64
C LEU A 21 -1.39 0.22 13.32
N TYR A 22 -0.79 1.03 12.45
CA TYR A 22 -0.19 0.56 11.20
C TYR A 22 0.81 -0.59 11.42
N LYS A 23 1.72 -0.45 12.40
CA LYS A 23 2.67 -1.51 12.73
C LYS A 23 1.98 -2.79 13.21
N SER A 24 0.91 -2.67 14.00
CA SER A 24 0.16 -3.84 14.48
C SER A 24 -0.50 -4.60 13.32
N GLU A 25 -1.06 -3.89 12.35
CA GLU A 25 -1.67 -4.47 11.15
C GLU A 25 -0.61 -5.13 10.27
N LEU A 26 0.49 -4.43 10.01
CA LEU A 26 1.61 -4.94 9.21
C LEU A 26 2.19 -6.24 9.81
N LEU A 27 2.39 -6.29 11.12
CA LEU A 27 2.89 -7.48 11.82
C LEU A 27 1.90 -8.65 11.75
N ALA A 28 0.60 -8.37 11.78
CA ALA A 28 -0.43 -9.41 11.65
C ALA A 28 -0.41 -10.02 10.24
N VAL A 29 -0.34 -9.19 9.20
CA VAL A 29 -0.28 -9.65 7.81
C VAL A 29 1.04 -10.35 7.50
N ALA A 30 2.15 -9.92 8.12
CA ALA A 30 3.46 -10.56 7.95
C ALA A 30 3.48 -12.05 8.37
N GLN A 31 2.49 -12.53 9.14
CA GLN A 31 2.37 -13.95 9.48
C GLN A 31 1.93 -14.84 8.30
N LEU A 32 1.44 -14.26 7.20
CA LEU A 32 0.82 -14.98 6.08
C LEU A 32 1.81 -15.39 4.97
N ASP A 33 3.10 -15.05 5.09
CA ASP A 33 4.17 -15.27 4.09
C ASP A 33 3.73 -15.00 2.64
N CYS A 34 3.67 -13.71 2.29
CA CYS A 34 3.18 -13.26 0.97
C CYS A 34 4.32 -12.90 0.00
N GLY A 35 5.55 -13.37 0.25
CA GLY A 35 6.72 -13.01 -0.56
C GLY A 35 6.53 -13.28 -2.05
N GLY A 36 6.84 -12.28 -2.88
CA GLY A 36 6.72 -12.39 -4.35
C GLY A 36 5.29 -12.36 -4.91
N GLY A 37 4.26 -12.22 -4.06
CA GLY A 37 2.87 -12.10 -4.47
C GLY A 37 2.50 -10.73 -5.06
N VAL A 38 1.19 -10.54 -5.26
CA VAL A 38 0.59 -9.31 -5.81
C VAL A 38 -0.47 -8.78 -4.85
N GLU A 39 -0.39 -7.50 -4.49
CA GLU A 39 -1.45 -6.82 -3.72
C GLU A 39 -2.52 -6.24 -4.67
N VAL A 40 -3.79 -6.59 -4.43
CA VAL A 40 -4.93 -6.03 -5.18
C VAL A 40 -5.54 -4.90 -4.36
N GLY A 41 -5.58 -3.69 -4.93
CA GLY A 41 -5.84 -2.47 -4.18
C GLY A 41 -4.59 -2.00 -3.44
N VAL A 42 -3.42 -2.03 -4.10
CA VAL A 42 -2.12 -1.70 -3.48
C VAL A 42 -2.04 -0.27 -2.95
N GLY A 43 -2.90 0.63 -3.45
CA GLY A 43 -2.95 2.01 -3.01
C GLY A 43 -1.59 2.69 -3.06
N THR A 44 -1.12 3.16 -1.91
CA THR A 44 0.17 3.84 -1.75
C THR A 44 1.32 2.90 -1.36
N GLY A 45 1.12 1.57 -1.49
CA GLY A 45 2.16 0.56 -1.29
C GLY A 45 2.61 0.35 0.17
N ARG A 46 1.81 0.80 1.15
CA ARG A 46 2.13 0.72 2.58
C ARG A 46 2.31 -0.70 3.11
N PHE A 47 1.71 -1.70 2.46
CA PHE A 47 1.83 -3.11 2.84
C PHE A 47 2.74 -3.86 1.86
N ALA A 48 2.54 -3.69 0.54
CA ALA A 48 3.34 -4.38 -0.47
C ALA A 48 4.86 -4.33 -0.27
N GLU A 49 5.44 -3.14 -0.15
CA GLU A 49 6.90 -3.00 -0.02
C GLU A 49 7.47 -3.69 1.24
N PRO A 50 7.01 -3.38 2.47
CA PRO A 50 7.59 -4.00 3.66
C PRO A 50 7.30 -5.49 3.80
N LEU A 51 6.27 -6.02 3.13
CA LEU A 51 5.96 -7.45 3.11
C LEU A 51 6.72 -8.23 2.02
N GLY A 52 7.54 -7.57 1.20
CA GLY A 52 8.30 -8.24 0.14
C GLY A 52 7.42 -8.74 -1.02
N LEU A 53 6.27 -8.10 -1.24
CA LEU A 53 5.45 -8.35 -2.43
C LEU A 53 6.18 -7.81 -3.67
N ARG A 54 5.96 -8.47 -4.81
CA ARG A 54 6.64 -8.08 -6.06
C ARG A 54 5.89 -6.96 -6.78
N ALA A 55 4.57 -7.05 -6.81
CA ALA A 55 3.74 -6.21 -7.65
C ALA A 55 2.48 -5.74 -6.91
N GLY A 56 1.83 -4.74 -7.47
CA GLY A 56 0.57 -4.22 -6.95
C GLY A 56 -0.31 -3.64 -8.05
N VAL A 57 -1.62 -3.81 -7.90
CA VAL A 57 -2.62 -3.27 -8.83
C VAL A 57 -3.53 -2.30 -8.09
N ASP A 58 -3.72 -1.09 -8.60
CA ASP A 58 -4.71 -0.16 -8.06
C ASP A 58 -5.26 0.76 -9.16
N PRO A 59 -6.59 0.83 -9.35
CA PRO A 59 -7.16 1.64 -10.42
C PRO A 59 -7.13 3.16 -10.16
N VAL A 60 -6.61 3.61 -9.01
CA VAL A 60 -6.44 5.02 -8.67
C VAL A 60 -4.99 5.44 -8.87
N ARG A 61 -4.67 5.99 -10.05
CA ARG A 61 -3.33 6.49 -10.38
C ARG A 61 -2.70 7.40 -9.32
N GLU A 62 -3.48 8.26 -8.68
CA GLU A 62 -3.00 9.18 -7.64
C GLU A 62 -2.46 8.45 -6.39
N MET A 63 -2.98 7.26 -6.09
CA MET A 63 -2.44 6.42 -5.01
C MET A 63 -1.12 5.80 -5.45
N LEU A 64 -1.05 5.25 -6.67
CA LEU A 64 0.16 4.64 -7.22
C LEU A 64 1.33 5.63 -7.34
N LYS A 65 1.07 6.92 -7.56
CA LYS A 65 2.11 7.98 -7.56
C LYS A 65 2.83 8.11 -6.21
N LEU A 66 2.21 7.69 -5.12
CA LEU A 66 2.78 7.71 -3.76
C LEU A 66 3.45 6.38 -3.40
N ALA A 67 3.24 5.34 -4.20
CA ALA A 67 3.79 4.02 -3.92
C ALA A 67 5.31 3.96 -4.18
N PRO A 68 6.03 3.08 -3.47
CA PRO A 68 7.47 2.93 -3.65
C PRO A 68 7.84 2.45 -5.05
N ARG A 69 8.99 2.93 -5.56
CA ARG A 69 9.50 2.54 -6.89
C ARG A 69 9.99 1.09 -6.98
N GLY A 70 10.07 0.38 -5.86
CA GLY A 70 10.50 -1.02 -5.81
C GLY A 70 9.43 -2.03 -6.21
N LEU A 71 8.19 -1.60 -6.46
CA LEU A 71 7.07 -2.45 -6.83
C LEU A 71 6.78 -2.36 -8.33
N ASP A 72 6.45 -3.51 -8.95
CA ASP A 72 5.88 -3.56 -10.30
C ASP A 72 4.40 -3.11 -10.22
N LEU A 73 4.10 -1.86 -10.58
CA LEU A 73 2.76 -1.27 -10.42
C LEU A 73 1.93 -1.32 -11.71
N VAL A 74 0.65 -1.65 -11.59
CA VAL A 74 -0.35 -1.62 -12.66
C VAL A 74 -1.57 -0.80 -12.22
N GLU A 75 -2.07 0.06 -13.11
CA GLU A 75 -3.34 0.77 -12.93
C GLU A 75 -4.52 -0.04 -13.47
#